data_AF-A0A2T0R8Y7-F1
#
_entry.id   AF-A0A2T0R8Y7-F1
#
_cell.length_a   1.000
_cell.length_b   1.000
_cell.length_c   1.000
_cell.angle_alpha   90.00
_cell.angle_beta   90.00
_cell.angle_gamma   90.00
#
_symmetry.space_group_name_H-M   'P 1'
#
loop_
_entity.id
_entity.type
_entity.pdbx_description
1 polymer ?
#
loop_
_entity_poly.entity_id
_entity_poly.type
_entity_poly.pdbx_seq_one_letter_code
_entity_poly.pdbx_strand_id
1 'polypeptide(L)'
;MVLADTDVDGKTNEITRFAPLLDQIGDLRDTVITADALHCQREHVTYLAERGAHWIPTVKGNQCATRRSDTSPFQAGQTRREVCWV
;
A
#
# COMPACT_ATOMS: atom_id res chain seq x y z
N MET A 1 7.17 -14.05 15.40
CA MET A 1 6.08 -14.86 14.82
C MET A 1 5.82 -14.34 13.42
N VAL A 2 5.82 -15.20 12.42
CA VAL A 2 5.57 -14.85 11.02
C VAL A 2 4.22 -15.47 10.63
N LEU A 3 3.32 -14.68 10.04
CA LEU A 3 1.96 -15.13 9.67
C LEU A 3 1.89 -15.65 8.22
N ALA A 4 2.70 -15.06 7.32
CA ALA A 4 2.82 -15.47 5.94
C ALA A 4 4.19 -15.03 5.42
N ASP A 5 4.76 -15.80 4.50
CA ASP A 5 5.96 -15.48 3.74
C ASP A 5 5.80 -16.08 2.34
N THR A 6 6.47 -15.53 1.33
CA THR A 6 6.41 -16.07 -0.03
C THR A 6 7.70 -15.80 -0.78
N ASP A 7 8.13 -16.77 -1.58
CA ASP A 7 9.33 -16.65 -2.39
C ASP A 7 9.08 -15.77 -3.64
N VAL A 8 10.09 -15.00 -4.01
CA VAL A 8 10.08 -14.15 -5.20
C VAL A 8 10.97 -14.81 -6.25
N ASP A 9 10.36 -15.60 -7.14
CA ASP A 9 11.07 -16.19 -8.29
C ASP A 9 11.82 -15.13 -9.10
N GLY A 10 12.98 -15.50 -9.66
CA GLY A 10 13.95 -14.57 -10.25
C GLY A 10 13.48 -13.79 -11.49
N LYS A 11 12.31 -14.12 -12.05
CA LYS A 11 11.67 -13.38 -13.15
C LYS A 11 10.54 -12.45 -12.68
N THR A 12 10.18 -12.51 -11.41
CA THR A 12 9.08 -11.77 -10.78
C THR A 12 9.67 -10.77 -9.77
N ASN A 13 8.89 -9.79 -9.32
CA ASN A 13 9.34 -8.79 -8.35
C ASN A 13 8.44 -8.84 -7.09
N GLU A 14 9.01 -8.45 -5.94
CA GLU A 14 8.35 -8.29 -4.64
C GLU A 14 7.02 -7.52 -4.75
N ILE A 15 6.97 -6.51 -5.62
CA ILE A 15 5.75 -5.74 -5.92
C ILE A 15 4.58 -6.66 -6.28
N THR A 16 4.77 -7.56 -7.24
CA THR A 16 3.71 -8.45 -7.74
C THR A 16 3.34 -9.57 -6.77
N ARG A 17 4.15 -9.80 -5.73
CA ARG A 17 3.90 -10.80 -4.68
C ARG A 17 3.12 -10.26 -3.49
N PHE A 18 2.87 -8.95 -3.44
CA PHE A 18 2.16 -8.31 -2.33
C PHE A 18 0.75 -8.87 -2.09
N ALA A 19 -0.11 -8.87 -3.12
CA ALA A 19 -1.47 -9.42 -2.97
C ALA A 19 -1.47 -10.94 -2.69
N PRO A 20 -0.72 -11.79 -3.42
CA PRO A 20 -0.61 -13.22 -3.12
C PRO A 20 -0.11 -13.54 -1.70
N LEU A 21 0.78 -12.72 -1.14
CA LEU A 21 1.25 -12.87 0.24
C LEU A 21 0.10 -12.61 1.23
N LEU A 22 -0.64 -11.52 1.02
CA LEU A 22 -1.76 -11.15 1.89
C LEU A 22 -2.96 -12.08 1.76
N ASP A 23 -3.15 -12.74 0.61
CA ASP A 23 -4.18 -13.76 0.41
C ASP A 23 -4.00 -14.99 1.32
N GLN A 24 -2.78 -15.23 1.83
CA GLN A 24 -2.52 -16.27 2.83
C GLN A 24 -3.11 -15.92 4.21
N ILE A 25 -3.38 -14.63 4.46
CA ILE A 25 -3.99 -14.14 5.70
C ILE A 25 -5.49 -14.02 5.47
N GLY A 26 -6.29 -14.81 6.19
CA GLY A 26 -7.73 -14.94 5.94
C GLY A 26 -8.52 -13.63 6.05
N ASP A 27 -8.58 -13.03 7.24
CA ASP A 27 -9.32 -11.78 7.46
C ASP A 27 -8.35 -10.61 7.68
N LEU A 28 -8.51 -9.55 6.89
CA LEU A 28 -7.76 -8.29 7.02
C LEU A 28 -8.69 -7.11 7.32
N ARG A 29 -9.98 -7.35 7.59
CA ARG A 29 -10.91 -6.29 7.97
C ARG A 29 -10.45 -5.61 9.25
N ASP A 30 -10.58 -4.29 9.30
CA ASP A 30 -10.19 -3.44 10.43
C ASP A 30 -8.71 -3.58 10.84
N THR A 31 -7.88 -4.16 9.96
CA THR A 31 -6.43 -4.32 10.18
C THR A 31 -5.67 -3.18 9.54
N VAL A 32 -4.68 -2.63 10.25
CA VAL A 32 -3.78 -1.60 9.71
C VAL A 32 -2.54 -2.27 9.11
N ILE A 33 -2.32 -2.04 7.82
CA ILE A 33 -1.18 -2.58 7.07
C ILE A 33 -0.20 -1.44 6.76
N THR A 34 1.01 -1.59 7.26
CA THR A 34 2.14 -0.71 6.95
C THR A 34 3.05 -1.38 5.94
N ALA A 35 3.46 -0.67 4.90
CA ALA A 35 4.35 -1.20 3.87
C ALA A 35 5.39 -0.15 3.45
N ASP A 36 6.51 -0.61 2.88
CA ASP A 36 7.56 0.26 2.36
C ASP A 36 7.09 1.10 1.16
N ALA A 37 7.87 2.13 0.82
CA ALA A 37 7.56 3.08 -0.22
C ALA A 37 7.42 2.46 -1.61
N LEU A 38 8.05 1.31 -1.85
CA LEU A 38 7.88 0.54 -3.08
C LEU A 38 6.45 0.00 -3.27
N HIS A 39 5.71 -0.21 -2.17
CA HIS A 39 4.33 -0.71 -2.21
C HIS A 39 3.28 0.39 -2.24
N CYS A 40 3.68 1.66 -2.30
CA CYS A 40 2.77 2.80 -2.53
C CYS A 40 2.25 2.83 -3.99
N GLN A 41 1.55 1.77 -4.37
CA GLN A 41 0.96 1.57 -5.70
C GLN A 41 -0.54 1.59 -5.59
N ARG A 42 -1.21 2.17 -6.59
CA ARG A 42 -2.68 2.28 -6.59
C ARG A 42 -3.35 0.91 -6.54
N GLU A 43 -2.79 -0.07 -7.23
CA GLU A 43 -3.31 -1.44 -7.26
C GLU A 43 -3.29 -2.08 -5.87
N HIS A 44 -2.21 -1.93 -5.10
CA HIS A 44 -2.13 -2.43 -3.73
C HIS A 44 -3.15 -1.76 -2.81
N VAL A 45 -3.28 -0.43 -2.89
CA VAL A 45 -4.26 0.31 -2.09
C VAL A 45 -5.68 -0.10 -2.44
N THR A 46 -5.97 -0.35 -3.72
CA THR A 46 -7.28 -0.80 -4.17
C THR A 46 -7.58 -2.20 -3.63
N TYR A 47 -6.63 -3.12 -3.72
CA TYR A 47 -6.72 -4.46 -3.14
C TYR A 47 -6.98 -4.42 -1.62
N LEU A 48 -6.26 -3.57 -0.87
CA LEU A 48 -6.47 -3.44 0.58
C LEU A 48 -7.84 -2.86 0.93
N ALA A 49 -8.31 -1.86 0.17
CA ALA A 49 -9.62 -1.28 0.36
C ALA A 49 -10.76 -2.27 0.08
N GLU A 50 -10.64 -3.08 -0.98
CA GLU A 50 -11.59 -4.15 -1.31
C GLU A 50 -11.67 -5.21 -0.20
N ARG A 51 -10.56 -5.43 0.51
CA ARG A 51 -10.48 -6.33 1.67
C ARG A 51 -10.90 -5.70 3.00
N GLY A 52 -11.29 -4.42 3.01
CA GLY A 52 -11.69 -3.70 4.22
C GLY A 52 -10.55 -3.41 5.20
N ALA A 53 -9.30 -3.42 4.72
CA ALA A 53 -8.13 -3.09 5.50
C ALA A 53 -7.83 -1.59 5.46
N HIS A 54 -7.14 -1.09 6.50
CA HIS A 54 -6.56 0.25 6.54
C HIS A 54 -5.08 0.19 6.14
N TRP A 55 -4.55 1.24 5.50
CA TRP A 55 -3.18 1.25 4.99
C TRP A 55 -2.42 2.52 5.34
N ILE A 56 -1.14 2.38 5.66
CA ILE A 56 -0.18 3.48 5.84
C ILE A 56 1.12 3.14 5.09
N PRO A 57 1.17 3.25 3.76
CA PRO A 57 2.39 3.11 2.99
C PRO A 57 3.23 4.38 3.13
N THR A 58 4.55 4.21 3.20
CA THR A 58 5.47 5.35 3.07
C THR A 58 5.51 5.78 1.60
N VAL A 59 5.88 7.03 1.31
CA VAL A 59 6.00 7.52 -0.09
C VAL A 59 7.40 8.06 -0.29
N LYS A 60 8.04 7.72 -1.40
CA LYS A 60 9.34 8.27 -1.78
C LYS A 60 9.16 9.63 -2.44
N GLY A 61 9.97 10.62 -2.06
CA GLY A 61 9.93 12.00 -2.57
C GLY A 61 10.07 12.21 -4.08
N ASN A 62 10.36 11.16 -4.85
CA ASN A 62 10.42 11.23 -6.32
C ASN A 62 9.06 11.02 -7.00
N GLN A 63 8.00 10.69 -6.25
CA GLN A 63 6.65 10.58 -6.80
C GLN A 63 6.07 11.99 -7.00
N CYS A 64 5.45 12.26 -8.16
CA CYS A 64 4.91 13.58 -8.52
C CYS A 64 3.90 14.14 -7.48
N ALA A 65 3.26 13.28 -6.69
CA ALA A 65 2.35 13.65 -5.61
C ALA A 65 3.08 14.17 -4.35
N THR A 66 4.28 13.64 -4.05
CA THR A 66 4.99 13.92 -2.79
C THR A 66 5.44 15.37 -2.68
N ARG A 67 5.85 15.98 -3.81
CA ARG A 67 6.21 17.41 -3.86
C ARG A 67 5.05 18.34 -3.44
N ARG A 68 3.79 17.90 -3.57
CA ARG A 68 2.61 18.68 -3.12
C ARG A 68 2.24 18.41 -1.66
N SER A 69 2.39 17.17 -1.19
CA SER A 69 2.00 16.76 0.17
C SER A 69 3.00 17.16 1.26
N ASP A 70 4.30 17.31 0.96
CA ASP A 70 5.28 17.82 1.95
C ASP A 70 4.90 19.20 2.50
N THR A 71 4.10 19.96 1.73
CA THR A 71 3.58 21.28 2.11
C THR A 71 2.24 21.25 2.88
N SER A 72 1.61 20.09 3.09
CA SER A 72 0.33 20.00 3.82
C SER A 72 0.29 18.82 4.79
N PRO A 73 -0.15 19.00 6.05
CA PRO A 73 -0.27 17.88 6.98
C PRO A 73 -1.22 16.79 6.47
N PHE A 74 -0.90 15.52 6.77
CA PHE A 74 -1.76 14.37 6.51
C PHE A 74 -3.10 14.54 7.26
N GLN A 75 -4.20 14.64 6.52
CA GLN A 75 -5.55 14.73 7.10
C GLN A 75 -6.27 13.38 6.94
N ALA A 76 -6.67 12.80 8.08
CA ALA A 76 -7.55 11.64 8.11
C ALA A 76 -8.89 12.01 7.43
N GLY A 77 -9.25 11.33 6.34
CA GLY A 77 -10.47 11.58 5.57
C GLY A 77 -10.28 12.11 4.14
N GLN A 78 -9.06 12.23 3.62
CA GLN A 78 -8.84 12.61 2.23
C GLN A 78 -9.45 11.58 1.27
N THR A 79 -10.49 11.99 0.55
CA THR A 79 -11.13 11.18 -0.49
C THR A 79 -10.39 11.33 -1.83
N ARG A 80 -10.60 10.34 -2.69
CA ARG A 80 -10.03 10.03 -4.04
C ARG A 80 -9.61 11.18 -4.97
N ARG A 81 -9.92 12.45 -4.70
CA ARG A 81 -9.67 13.60 -5.57
C ARG A 81 -8.62 14.60 -5.07
N GLU A 82 -8.23 14.58 -3.80
CA GLU A 82 -7.38 15.64 -3.22
C GLU A 82 -5.89 15.33 -3.20
N VAL A 83 -5.54 14.08 -3.42
CA VAL A 83 -4.15 13.64 -3.56
C VAL A 83 -3.98 13.17 -5.00
N CYS A 84 -3.18 13.90 -5.76
CA CYS A 84 -2.85 13.62 -7.15
C CYS A 84 -2.00 12.34 -7.22
N TRP A 85 -2.64 11.19 -7.04
CA TRP A 85 -2.04 9.89 -7.30
C TRP A 85 -2.04 9.69 -8.81
N VAL A 86 -0.85 9.73 -9.44
CA VAL A 86 -0.61 9.33 -10.85
C VAL A 86 -0.77 7.85 -11.04
#